data_AF-A0A6P8CXU1-F1
#
_entry.id   AF-A0A6P8CXU1-F1
#
_cell.length_a   1.000
_cell.length_b   1.000
_cell.length_c   1.000
_cell.angle_alpha   90.00
_cell.angle_beta   90.00
_cell.angle_gamma   90.00
#
_symmetry.space_group_name_H-M   'P 1'
#
loop_
_entity.id
_entity.type
_entity.pdbx_description
1 polymer ?
#
loop_
_entity_poly.entity_id
_entity_poly.type
_entity_poly.pdbx_seq_one_letter_code
_entity_poly.pdbx_strand_id
1 'polypeptide(L)' 'MLLSYGLHCALLAGVLKEVIDRAASILGSPGNNQTIDRMHYERVLAQDQQYKNALEKMLAFDKIHGDLRSFFEEILPL' A
#
# COMPACT_ATOMS: atom_id res chain seq x y z
N MET A 1 15.67 -4.83 -23.22
CA MET A 1 14.63 -4.93 -22.18
C MET A 1 15.18 -4.24 -20.95
N LEU A 2 14.65 -3.06 -20.60
CA LEU A 2 15.12 -2.32 -19.43
C LEU A 2 14.63 -3.07 -18.18
N LEU A 3 15.52 -3.46 -17.27
CA LEU A 3 15.10 -4.01 -15.98
C LEU A 3 14.19 -3.00 -15.28
N SER A 4 13.11 -3.46 -14.65
CA SER A 4 12.34 -2.60 -13.75
C SER A 4 13.25 -2.13 -12.60
N TYR A 5 12.93 -0.95 -12.04
CA TYR A 5 13.71 -0.38 -10.93
C TYR A 5 13.92 -1.38 -9.78
N GLY A 6 12.88 -2.15 -9.43
CA GLY A 6 12.96 -3.18 -8.39
C GLY A 6 13.94 -4.32 -8.71
N LEU A 7 13.97 -4.80 -9.95
CA LEU A 7 14.95 -5.82 -10.36
C LEU A 7 16.38 -5.27 -10.32
N HIS A 8 16.57 -3.99 -10.63
CA HIS A 8 17.87 -3.33 -10.54
C HIS A 8 18.35 -3.25 -9.08
N CYS A 9 17.47 -2.87 -8.15
CA CYS A 9 17.79 -2.88 -6.71
C CYS A 9 18.13 -4.29 -6.19
N ALA A 10 17.39 -5.31 -6.62
CA ALA A 10 17.66 -6.69 -6.21
C ALA A 10 19.05 -7.17 -6.68
N LEU A 11 19.43 -6.85 -7.92
CA LEU A 11 20.76 -7.13 -8.44
C LEU A 11 21.86 -6.42 -7.62
N LEU A 12 21.66 -5.14 -7.30
CA LEU A 12 22.60 -4.36 -6.47
C LEU A 12 22.72 -4.92 -5.04
N ALA A 13 21.66 -5.52 -4.51
CA ALA A 13 21.66 -6.17 -3.20
C ALA A 13 22.33 -7.56 -3.20
N GLY A 14 22.90 -8.00 -4.32
CA GLY A 14 23.62 -9.28 -4.43
C GLY A 14 22.73 -10.49 -4.71
N VAL A 15 21.47 -10.29 -5.14
CA VAL A 15 20.62 -11.39 -5.58
C VAL A 15 21.22 -12.04 -6.83
N LEU A 16 21.23 -13.38 -6.86
CA LEU A 16 21.78 -14.16 -7.96
C LEU A 16 21.15 -13.79 -9.31
N LYS A 17 21.98 -13.66 -10.34
CA LYS A 17 21.55 -13.26 -11.69
C LYS A 17 20.46 -14.17 -12.27
N GLU A 18 20.55 -15.48 -12.02
CA GLU A 18 19.53 -16.44 -12.42
C GLU A 18 18.15 -16.19 -11.80
N VAL A 19 18.08 -15.66 -10.57
CA VAL A 19 16.83 -15.27 -9.90
C VAL A 19 16.27 -14.02 -10.59
N ILE A 20 17.14 -13.06 -10.92
CA ILE A 20 16.78 -11.83 -11.64
C ILE A 20 16.23 -12.15 -13.02
N ASP A 21 16.87 -13.07 -13.76
CA ASP A 21 16.45 -13.46 -15.11
C ASP A 21 15.09 -14.19 -15.10
N ARG A 22 14.87 -15.10 -14.13
CA ARG A 22 13.56 -15.73 -13.94
C ARG A 22 12.48 -14.70 -13.60
N ALA A 23 12.77 -13.77 -12.69
CA ALA A 23 11.82 -12.73 -12.31
C ALA A 23 11.51 -11.78 -13.47
N ALA A 24 12.50 -11.39 -14.27
CA ALA A 24 12.31 -10.60 -15.48
C ALA A 24 11.42 -11.33 -16.51
N SER A 25 11.60 -12.64 -16.69
CA SER A 25 10.75 -13.46 -17.57
C SER A 25 9.30 -13.55 -17.08
N ILE A 26 9.08 -13.65 -15.77
CA ILE A 26 7.73 -13.67 -15.18
C ILE A 26 7.06 -12.30 -15.36
N LEU A 27 7.77 -11.23 -15.05
CA LEU A 27 7.27 -9.85 -15.16
C LEU A 27 7.05 -9.40 -16.61
N GLY A 28 7.82 -9.94 -17.56
CA GLY A 28 7.69 -9.69 -18.99
C GLY A 28 6.65 -10.58 -19.69
N SER A 29 6.06 -11.55 -19.00
CA SER A 29 5.04 -12.43 -19.57
C SER A 29 3.73 -11.66 -19.79
N PRO A 30 3.14 -11.64 -21.00
CA PRO A 30 1.86 -10.99 -21.29
C PRO A 30 0.65 -11.58 -20.53
N GLY A 31 0.85 -12.67 -19.81
CA GLY A 31 -0.20 -13.43 -19.14
C GLY A 31 -0.22 -13.21 -17.63
N ASN A 32 -0.58 -12.00 -17.18
CA ASN A 32 -1.58 -11.76 -16.13
C ASN A 32 -1.73 -10.24 -15.94
N ASN A 33 -2.36 -9.57 -16.92
CA ASN A 33 -2.78 -8.17 -16.82
C ASN A 33 -3.90 -7.95 -15.77
N GLN A 34 -4.11 -8.89 -14.85
CA GLN A 34 -4.70 -8.56 -13.57
C GLN A 34 -3.64 -7.76 -12.83
N THR A 35 -3.63 -6.44 -13.07
CA THR A 35 -3.19 -5.52 -12.04
C THR A 35 -3.73 -6.08 -10.74
N ILE A 36 -2.85 -6.39 -9.78
CA ILE A 36 -3.24 -6.47 -8.37
C ILE A 36 -3.55 -5.03 -7.99
N ASP A 37 -4.59 -4.49 -8.61
CA ASP A 37 -5.07 -3.17 -8.35
C ASP A 37 -5.75 -3.34 -7.00
N ARG A 38 -5.16 -2.75 -5.97
CA ARG A 38 -5.84 -2.64 -4.68
C ARG A 38 -7.23 -2.04 -4.86
N MET A 39 -7.46 -1.25 -5.92
CA MET A 39 -8.77 -0.70 -6.26
C MET A 39 -9.80 -1.74 -6.74
N HIS A 40 -9.42 -2.95 -7.12
CA HIS A 40 -10.38 -4.02 -7.45
C HIS A 40 -10.87 -4.79 -6.22
N TYR A 41 -10.31 -4.53 -5.04
CA TYR A 41 -10.70 -5.17 -3.80
C TYR A 41 -11.52 -4.20 -2.96
N GLU A 42 -12.84 -4.16 -3.17
CA GLU A 42 -13.76 -3.23 -2.51
C GLU A 42 -13.57 -3.17 -0.99
N ARG A 43 -13.25 -4.30 -0.35
CA ARG A 43 -12.95 -4.37 1.09
C ARG A 43 -11.69 -3.57 1.48
N VAL A 44 -10.63 -3.64 0.67
CA VAL A 44 -9.38 -2.88 0.91
C VAL A 44 -9.63 -1.40 0.68
N LEU A 45 -10.37 -1.03 -0.38
CA LEU A 45 -10.75 0.35 -0.60
C LEU A 45 -11.59 0.95 0.54
N ALA A 46 -12.59 0.21 1.01
CA ALA A 46 -13.42 0.64 2.13
C ALA A 46 -12.58 0.84 3.40
N GLN A 47 -11.63 -0.06 3.65
CA GLN A 47 -10.71 0.02 4.78
C GLN A 47 -9.73 1.19 4.65
N ASP A 48 -9.16 1.41 3.46
CA ASP A 48 -8.28 2.56 3.19
C ASP A 48 -9.02 3.89 3.37
N GLN A 49 -10.29 3.97 2.96
CA GLN A 49 -11.12 5.15 3.18
C GLN A 49 -11.42 5.37 4.67
N GLN A 50 -11.69 4.31 5.43
CA GLN A 50 -11.85 4.41 6.89
C GLN A 50 -10.58 4.93 7.56
N TYR A 51 -9.40 4.43 7.19
CA TYR A 51 -8.13 4.90 7.73
C TYR A 51 -7.84 6.35 7.36
N LYS A 52 -8.14 6.76 6.13
CA LYS A 52 -7.99 8.14 5.71
C LYS A 52 -8.87 9.08 6.55
N ASN A 53 -10.14 8.73 6.75
CA ASN A 53 -11.06 9.51 7.57
C ASN A 53 -10.58 9.59 9.03
N ALA A 54 -10.11 8.47 9.60
CA ALA A 54 -9.55 8.44 10.94
C ALA A 54 -8.33 9.37 11.08
N LEU A 55 -7.42 9.35 10.10
CA LEU A 55 -6.24 10.21 10.09
C LEU A 55 -6.61 11.70 9.99
N GLU A 56 -7.56 12.06 9.13
CA GLU A 56 -8.05 13.45 9.01
C GLU A 56 -8.61 13.95 10.35
N LYS A 57 -9.38 13.11 11.06
CA LYS A 57 -9.87 13.44 12.41
C LYS A 57 -8.74 13.57 13.44
N MET A 58 -7.74 12.69 13.40
CA MET A 58 -6.56 12.80 14.28
C MET A 58 -5.80 14.11 14.05
N LEU A 59 -5.64 14.52 12.79
CA LEU A 59 -4.94 15.76 12.44
C LEU A 59 -5.76 17.02 12.81
N ALA A 60 -7.09 16.94 12.75
CA ALA A 60 -7.97 18.04 13.12
C ALA A 60 -8.20 18.17 14.63
N PHE A 61 -7.75 17.20 15.45
CA PHE A 61 -8.01 17.20 16.88
C PHE A 61 -7.26 18.32 17.59
N ASP A 62 -8.02 19.20 18.23
CA ASP A 62 -7.49 20.25 19.10
C ASP A 62 -7.17 19.66 20.47
N LYS A 63 -5.88 19.56 20.80
CA LYS A 63 -5.44 19.04 22.11
C LYS A 63 -5.79 19.96 23.28
N ILE A 64 -6.00 21.25 23.04
CA ILE A 64 -6.24 22.26 24.09
C ILE A 64 -7.72 22.31 24.45
N HIS A 65 -8.60 22.20 23.45
CA HIS A 65 -10.05 22.38 23.62
C HIS A 65 -10.89 21.14 23.27
N GLY A 66 -10.30 20.10 22.71
CA GLY A 66 -10.99 18.89 22.28
C GLY A 66 -11.26 17.91 23.42
N ASP A 67 -12.43 17.28 23.38
CA ASP A 67 -12.77 16.17 24.27
C ASP A 67 -12.20 14.86 23.73
N LEU A 68 -11.29 14.26 24.50
CA LEU A 68 -10.63 13.00 24.16
C LEU A 68 -11.63 11.83 24.09
N ARG A 69 -12.66 11.80 24.94
CA ARG A 69 -13.64 10.69 24.91
C ARG A 69 -14.40 10.66 23.60
N SER A 70 -15.01 11.79 23.22
CA SER A 70 -15.74 11.93 21.96
C SER A 70 -14.84 11.64 20.75
N PHE A 71 -13.58 12.10 20.80
CA PHE A 71 -12.59 11.80 19.77
C PHE A 71 -12.33 10.31 19.57
N PHE A 72 -12.16 9.54 20.66
CA PHE A 72 -11.93 8.09 20.55
C PHE A 72 -13.16 7.33 20.07
N GLU A 73 -14.36 7.71 20.51
CA GLU A 73 -15.63 7.14 20.01
C GLU A 73 -15.82 7.39 18.50
N GLU A 74 -15.32 8.53 18.00
CA GLU A 74 -15.46 8.92 16.60
C GLU A 74 -14.45 8.31 15.63
N ILE A 75 -13.31 7.84 16.11
CA ILE A 75 -12.19 7.32 15.30
C ILE A 75 -12.13 5.80 15.31
N LEU A 76 -12.53 5.18 16.41
CA LEU A 76 -12.55 3.74 16.56
C LEU A 76 -13.99 3.27 16.35
N PRO A 77 -14.34 2.74 15.16
CA PRO A 77 -15.58 1.98 15.05
C PRO A 77 -15.43 0.74 15.93
N LEU A 78 -16.13 0.73 17.07
CA LEU A 78 -16.39 -0.48 17.87
C LEU A 78 -17.35 -1.40 17.12
#